data_AF-A0A534HY30-F1
#
_entry.id   AF-A0A534HY30-F1
#
_cell.length_a   1.000
_cell.length_b   1.000
_cell.length_c   1.000
_cell.angle_alpha   90.00
_cell.angle_beta   90.00
_cell.angle_gamma   90.00
#
_symmetry.space_group_name_H-M   'P 1'
#
loop_
_entity.id
_entity.type
_entity.pdbx_description
1 polymer ?
#
loop_
_entity_poly.entity_id
_entity_poly.type
_entity_poly.pdbx_seq_one_letter_code
_entity_poly.pdbx_strand_id
1 'polypeptide(L)'
;MPATTRPGPRTPVWTDLRAHATRLAAVPVQELFERDPGRFERLSRERAGLLMDFSRQRLDEIALAKLFQLADVIGLRGRIDAMWQGAPINTTEDRAVLHVALRQPHGAGVGGTEIEQAVMAERARMLGFARGVREGAIQGSAGKPFRLVVNIGIGGSDLGPAMAVQALSAFTLGAPRCEFVSNIDGVHLADVLREADPGTTLFIVSSKTFTTLETLTNARTARAWLAGKLGEPAVPRHFAAVSVNTRAMDEFGVHPEYRFPMWDWVGGRYSVWSSIGVSLAIAIGERNFLEFLSGGHEMDEHFRTAPWDENLPVLMGLIAVWNINFMNLPTLAVLPYDDSLRRFPAYLQQLEMESNGKSVTLEGRPVEWQTAAVIWGEPGNNGQHS
;
A
#
# COMPACT_ATOMS: atom_id res chain seq x y z
N MET A 1 12.11 25.27 -7.18
CA MET A 1 11.66 24.49 -8.36
C MET A 1 11.73 25.39 -9.59
N PRO A 2 12.43 25.04 -10.67
CA PRO A 2 12.35 25.82 -11.89
C PRO A 2 10.99 25.63 -12.59
N ALA A 3 10.46 26.75 -13.07
CA ALA A 3 9.42 26.98 -14.09
C ALA A 3 8.38 25.87 -14.38
N THR A 4 7.15 26.11 -13.92
CA THR A 4 5.89 25.93 -14.69
C THR A 4 5.83 24.75 -15.67
N THR A 5 5.95 23.50 -15.21
CA THR A 5 5.38 22.39 -15.98
C THR A 5 3.87 22.57 -15.94
N ARG A 6 3.23 23.06 -17.01
CA ARG A 6 1.77 23.11 -17.11
C ARG A 6 1.27 21.68 -17.34
N PRO A 7 0.79 20.95 -16.33
CA PRO A 7 0.38 19.57 -16.56
C PRO A 7 -0.93 19.54 -17.35
N GLY A 8 -1.18 18.44 -18.06
CA GLY A 8 -2.48 18.16 -18.67
C GLY A 8 -2.70 18.77 -20.07
N PRO A 9 -3.93 19.21 -20.40
CA PRO A 9 -4.38 19.66 -21.73
C PRO A 9 -3.59 20.82 -22.35
N ARG A 10 -2.75 21.49 -21.58
CA ARG A 10 -2.03 22.71 -21.98
C ARG A 10 -0.67 22.43 -22.60
N THR A 11 -0.29 21.17 -22.76
CA THR A 11 0.95 20.74 -23.44
C THR A 11 0.68 20.39 -24.90
N PRO A 12 1.58 20.69 -25.85
CA PRO A 12 1.41 20.27 -27.25
C PRO A 12 1.26 18.76 -27.42
N VAL A 13 2.00 17.97 -26.63
CA VAL A 13 1.93 16.51 -26.63
C VAL A 13 0.53 15.98 -26.26
N TRP A 14 -0.24 16.71 -25.44
CA TRP A 14 -1.62 16.33 -25.14
C TRP A 14 -2.53 16.40 -26.38
N THR A 15 -2.33 17.42 -27.23
CA THR A 15 -3.06 17.53 -28.50
C THR A 15 -2.69 16.39 -29.44
N ASP A 16 -1.41 16.04 -29.54
CA ASP A 16 -0.95 14.88 -30.33
C ASP A 16 -1.59 13.58 -29.82
N LEU A 17 -1.60 13.36 -28.51
CA LEU A 17 -2.22 12.20 -27.88
C LEU A 17 -3.72 12.12 -28.20
N ARG A 18 -4.46 13.24 -28.19
CA ARG A 18 -5.87 13.27 -28.62
C ARG A 18 -6.02 12.84 -30.08
N ALA A 19 -5.13 13.30 -30.97
CA ALA A 19 -5.18 12.90 -32.38
C ALA A 19 -4.91 11.39 -32.55
N HIS A 20 -3.93 10.84 -31.84
CA HIS A 20 -3.67 9.39 -31.85
C HIS A 20 -4.83 8.60 -31.25
N ALA A 21 -5.50 9.10 -30.22
CA ALA A 21 -6.65 8.45 -29.62
C ALA A 21 -7.83 8.40 -30.60
N THR A 22 -8.14 9.50 -31.30
CA THR A 22 -9.14 9.51 -32.37
C THR A 22 -8.84 8.48 -33.46
N ARG A 23 -7.57 8.40 -33.88
CA ARG A 23 -7.10 7.43 -34.89
C ARG A 23 -7.26 5.99 -34.41
N LEU A 24 -6.96 5.69 -33.15
CA LEU A 24 -6.98 4.33 -32.59
C LEU A 24 -8.36 3.90 -32.06
N ALA A 25 -9.23 4.84 -31.69
CA ALA A 25 -10.56 4.55 -31.17
C ALA A 25 -11.44 3.78 -32.17
N ALA A 26 -11.24 4.03 -33.47
CA ALA A 26 -11.95 3.39 -34.56
C ALA A 26 -11.40 2.00 -34.95
N VAL A 27 -10.23 1.61 -34.43
CA VAL A 27 -9.55 0.36 -34.82
C VAL A 27 -9.84 -0.73 -33.77
N PRO A 28 -10.46 -1.86 -34.14
CA PRO A 28 -10.62 -3.01 -33.25
C PRO A 28 -9.25 -3.56 -32.80
N VAL A 29 -9.15 -4.04 -31.56
CA VAL A 29 -7.89 -4.60 -31.04
C VAL A 29 -7.42 -5.78 -31.89
N GLN A 30 -8.32 -6.62 -32.39
CA GLN A 30 -7.97 -7.71 -33.30
C GLN A 30 -7.21 -7.23 -34.53
N GLU A 31 -7.65 -6.13 -35.16
CA GLU A 31 -6.99 -5.57 -36.34
C GLU A 31 -5.59 -5.03 -35.99
N LEU A 32 -5.37 -4.55 -34.77
CA LEU A 32 -4.04 -4.15 -34.31
C LEU A 32 -3.07 -5.34 -34.27
N PHE A 33 -3.54 -6.54 -33.88
CA PHE A 33 -2.75 -7.77 -33.94
C PHE A 33 -2.52 -8.25 -35.38
N GLU A 34 -3.52 -8.11 -36.25
CA GLU A 34 -3.37 -8.46 -37.68
C GLU A 34 -2.33 -7.58 -38.37
N ARG A 35 -2.29 -6.28 -38.03
CA ARG A 35 -1.34 -5.30 -38.58
C ARG A 35 0.07 -5.46 -38.05
N ASP A 36 0.25 -5.92 -36.81
CA ASP A 36 1.58 -6.24 -36.28
C ASP A 36 1.60 -7.61 -35.55
N PRO A 37 1.97 -8.70 -36.25
CA PRO A 37 1.98 -10.04 -35.66
C PRO A 37 2.88 -10.23 -34.43
N GLY A 38 3.91 -9.39 -34.25
CA GLY A 38 4.81 -9.39 -33.10
C GLY A 38 4.42 -8.42 -31.97
N ARG A 39 3.13 -8.07 -31.91
CA ARG A 39 2.59 -7.05 -30.98
C ARG A 39 2.76 -7.44 -29.52
N PHE A 40 2.59 -8.73 -29.22
CA PHE A 40 2.73 -9.24 -27.86
C PHE A 40 4.14 -8.98 -27.34
N GLU A 41 5.17 -9.32 -28.12
CA GLU A 41 6.57 -9.15 -27.75
C GLU A 41 6.92 -7.66 -27.61
N ARG A 42 6.41 -6.81 -28.51
CA ARG A 42 6.67 -5.36 -28.46
C ARG A 42 5.94 -4.64 -27.35
N LEU A 43 4.75 -5.10 -26.96
CA LEU A 43 3.89 -4.49 -25.95
C LEU A 43 3.74 -5.39 -24.71
N SER A 44 4.81 -6.08 -24.36
CA SER A 44 4.98 -6.74 -23.07
C SER A 44 6.34 -6.43 -22.48
N ARG A 45 6.44 -6.36 -21.15
CA ARG A 45 7.70 -6.19 -20.42
C ARG A 45 7.75 -7.10 -19.22
N GLU A 46 8.92 -7.67 -18.94
CA GLU A 46 9.13 -8.58 -17.81
C GLU A 46 10.23 -8.06 -16.89
N ARG A 47 9.92 -7.84 -15.61
CA ARG A 47 10.88 -7.45 -14.56
C ARG A 47 10.38 -7.94 -13.20
N ALA A 48 11.31 -8.19 -12.27
CA ALA A 48 10.99 -8.67 -10.92
C ALA A 48 10.05 -9.89 -10.89
N GLY A 49 10.21 -10.82 -11.85
CA GLY A 49 9.37 -12.01 -11.99
C GLY A 49 7.92 -11.74 -12.43
N LEU A 50 7.61 -10.52 -12.89
CA LEU A 50 6.28 -10.12 -13.35
C LEU A 50 6.31 -9.80 -14.85
N LEU A 51 5.40 -10.42 -15.59
CA LEU A 51 5.10 -10.06 -16.97
C LEU A 51 3.93 -9.08 -17.01
N MET A 52 4.17 -7.87 -17.53
CA MET A 52 3.13 -6.91 -17.86
C MET A 52 2.85 -6.97 -19.37
N ASP A 53 1.75 -7.61 -19.75
CA ASP A 53 1.25 -7.61 -21.12
C ASP A 53 0.19 -6.53 -21.29
N PHE A 54 0.49 -5.55 -22.16
CA PHE A 54 -0.42 -4.47 -22.52
C PHE A 54 -0.72 -4.45 -24.03
N SER A 55 -0.45 -5.54 -24.74
CA SER A 55 -0.71 -5.71 -26.17
C SER A 55 -2.20 -5.59 -26.53
N ARG A 56 -3.09 -5.90 -25.59
CA ARG A 56 -4.56 -5.79 -25.74
C ARG A 56 -5.11 -4.39 -25.48
N GLN A 57 -4.26 -3.41 -25.15
CA GLN A 57 -4.66 -2.00 -25.10
C GLN A 57 -4.86 -1.46 -26.53
N ARG A 58 -5.81 -0.52 -26.70
CA ARG A 58 -5.93 0.26 -27.94
C ARG A 58 -4.85 1.34 -27.98
N LEU A 59 -3.61 0.91 -28.21
CA LEU A 59 -2.40 1.71 -28.15
C LEU A 59 -1.40 1.21 -29.20
N ASP A 60 -0.64 2.07 -29.85
CA ASP A 60 0.49 1.64 -30.69
C ASP A 60 1.79 2.30 -30.24
N GLU A 61 2.92 1.89 -30.81
CA GLU A 61 4.24 2.42 -30.44
C GLU A 61 4.34 3.94 -30.62
N ILE A 62 3.64 4.50 -31.61
CA ILE A 62 3.65 5.95 -31.86
C ILE A 62 2.93 6.68 -30.72
N ALA A 63 1.73 6.22 -30.34
CA ALA A 63 1.01 6.78 -29.20
C ALA A 63 1.78 6.57 -27.88
N LEU A 64 2.43 5.41 -27.71
CA LEU A 64 3.25 5.10 -26.55
C LEU A 64 4.46 6.04 -26.44
N ALA A 65 5.16 6.30 -27.55
CA ALA A 65 6.26 7.28 -27.59
C ALA A 65 5.79 8.69 -27.19
N LYS A 66 4.56 9.07 -27.57
CA LYS A 66 3.95 10.34 -27.13
C LYS A 66 3.61 10.35 -25.64
N LEU A 67 3.24 9.23 -25.05
CA LEU A 67 3.07 9.11 -23.59
C LEU A 67 4.42 9.28 -22.86
N PHE A 68 5.52 8.74 -23.39
CA PHE A 68 6.86 8.99 -22.83
C PHE A 68 7.24 10.46 -22.94
N GLN A 69 6.99 11.09 -24.08
CA GLN A 69 7.20 12.54 -24.24
C GLN A 69 6.37 13.35 -23.23
N LEU A 70 5.14 12.93 -22.90
CA LEU A 70 4.35 13.56 -21.84
C LEU A 70 5.03 13.42 -20.48
N ALA A 71 5.55 12.25 -20.13
CA ALA A 71 6.29 12.02 -18.89
C ALA A 71 7.52 12.95 -18.76
N ASP A 72 8.25 13.15 -19.86
CA ASP A 72 9.40 14.07 -19.90
C ASP A 72 8.98 15.52 -19.71
N VAL A 73 7.94 15.97 -20.43
CA VAL A 73 7.47 17.36 -20.39
C VAL A 73 6.93 17.75 -19.01
N ILE A 74 6.35 16.81 -18.25
CA ILE A 74 5.90 17.06 -16.87
C ILE A 74 7.01 16.92 -15.82
N GLY A 75 8.24 16.59 -16.26
CA GLY A 75 9.40 16.41 -15.40
C GLY A 75 9.27 15.21 -14.45
N LEU A 76 8.68 14.10 -14.92
CA LEU A 76 8.39 12.95 -14.06
C LEU A 76 9.64 12.41 -13.35
N ARG A 77 10.76 12.27 -14.07
CA ARG A 77 12.03 11.80 -13.49
C ARG A 77 12.47 12.66 -12.30
N GLY A 78 12.44 13.99 -12.46
CA GLY A 78 12.80 14.93 -11.40
C GLY A 78 11.86 14.85 -10.19
N ARG A 79 10.58 14.53 -10.38
CA ARG A 79 9.61 14.30 -9.27
C ARG A 79 9.90 12.99 -8.52
N ILE A 80 10.27 11.94 -9.24
CA ILE A 80 10.71 10.66 -8.66
C ILE A 80 11.99 10.86 -7.85
N ASP A 81 12.98 11.57 -8.40
CA ASP A 81 14.24 11.86 -7.72
C ASP A 81 14.00 12.71 -6.46
N ALA A 82 13.12 13.71 -6.53
CA ALA A 82 12.73 14.51 -5.37
C ALA A 82 12.07 13.66 -4.27
N MET A 83 11.24 12.67 -4.64
CA MET A 83 10.68 11.70 -3.69
C MET A 83 11.80 10.90 -3.01
N TRP A 84 12.76 10.37 -3.77
CA TRP A 84 13.86 9.55 -3.24
C TRP A 84 14.78 10.32 -2.29
N GLN A 85 14.96 11.61 -2.55
CA GLN A 85 15.77 12.52 -1.72
C GLN A 85 15.04 13.00 -0.47
N GLY A 86 13.74 12.69 -0.31
CA GLY A 86 12.96 13.15 0.83
C GLY A 86 12.54 14.62 0.75
N ALA A 87 12.49 15.20 -0.45
CA ALA A 87 11.96 16.55 -0.61
C ALA A 87 10.48 16.61 -0.19
N PRO A 88 9.99 17.77 0.31
CA PRO A 88 8.59 17.91 0.74
C PRO A 88 7.62 18.00 -0.45
N ILE A 89 7.47 16.90 -1.18
CA ILE A 89 6.63 16.83 -2.39
C ILE A 89 5.13 16.77 -2.07
N ASN A 90 4.75 16.49 -0.83
CA ASN A 90 3.39 16.70 -0.35
C ASN A 90 3.23 18.18 0.03
N THR A 91 3.00 19.02 -0.98
CA THR A 91 3.09 20.48 -0.87
C THR A 91 2.01 21.11 0.01
N THR A 92 0.83 20.48 0.14
CA THR A 92 -0.26 21.02 0.97
C THR A 92 -0.05 20.80 2.46
N GLU A 93 0.78 19.82 2.83
CA GLU A 93 1.11 19.53 4.23
C GLU A 93 2.58 19.84 4.58
N ASP A 94 3.36 20.29 3.60
CA ASP A 94 4.81 20.52 3.70
C ASP A 94 5.58 19.29 4.25
N ARG A 95 5.33 18.12 3.63
CA ARG A 95 5.88 16.83 4.09
C ARG A 95 6.60 16.08 3.00
N ALA A 96 7.64 15.34 3.41
CA ALA A 96 8.26 14.32 2.59
C ALA A 96 7.30 13.14 2.34
N VAL A 97 7.55 12.38 1.27
CA VAL A 97 6.85 11.13 0.95
C VAL A 97 7.91 10.05 0.73
N LEU A 98 8.14 9.22 1.74
CA LEU A 98 9.34 8.36 1.80
C LEU A 98 9.04 6.89 2.11
N HIS A 99 7.86 6.39 1.77
CA HIS A 99 7.50 5.00 2.01
C HIS A 99 8.46 3.97 1.35
N VAL A 100 9.18 4.35 0.28
CA VAL A 100 10.26 3.56 -0.33
C VAL A 100 11.44 3.32 0.63
N ALA A 101 11.69 4.24 1.56
CA ALA A 101 12.74 4.09 2.57
C ALA A 101 12.45 2.97 3.57
N LEU A 102 11.18 2.55 3.73
CA LEU A 102 10.77 1.50 4.67
C LEU A 102 11.25 0.10 4.28
N ARG A 103 11.53 -0.11 3.00
CA ARG A 103 11.90 -1.41 2.42
C ARG A 103 13.32 -1.44 1.86
N GLN A 104 14.07 -0.35 2.03
CA GLN A 104 15.46 -0.29 1.61
C GLN A 104 16.34 -1.32 2.35
N PRO A 105 17.38 -1.88 1.70
CA PRO A 105 18.43 -2.67 2.33
C PRO A 105 19.44 -1.75 3.03
N HIS A 106 20.32 -2.34 3.83
CA HIS A 106 21.40 -1.61 4.48
C HIS A 106 22.36 -1.01 3.44
N GLY A 107 22.75 0.25 3.62
CA GLY A 107 23.64 1.01 2.74
C GLY A 107 22.95 1.69 1.56
N ALA A 108 21.63 1.59 1.41
CA ALA A 108 20.90 2.21 0.29
C ALA A 108 20.77 3.74 0.43
N GLY A 109 20.77 4.29 1.66
CA GLY A 109 20.76 5.73 1.91
C GLY A 109 19.53 6.49 1.40
N VAL A 110 18.38 5.82 1.21
CA VAL A 110 17.14 6.46 0.73
C VAL A 110 16.61 7.42 1.80
N GLY A 111 16.45 8.69 1.44
CA GLY A 111 16.12 9.77 2.38
C GLY A 111 17.27 10.19 3.31
N GLY A 112 18.48 9.64 3.14
CA GLY A 112 19.66 9.95 3.94
C GLY A 112 19.91 9.00 5.12
N THR A 113 21.13 9.06 5.66
CA THR A 113 21.65 8.12 6.67
C THR A 113 20.83 8.06 7.95
N GLU A 114 20.30 9.20 8.42
CA GLU A 114 19.49 9.25 9.64
C GLU A 114 18.16 8.49 9.47
N ILE A 115 17.51 8.63 8.32
CA ILE A 115 16.27 7.91 7.99
C ILE A 115 16.55 6.42 7.88
N GLU A 116 17.62 6.04 7.19
CA GLU A 116 18.01 4.63 7.07
C GLU A 116 18.24 4.01 8.46
N GLN A 117 19.03 4.66 9.33
CA GLN A 117 19.30 4.17 10.68
C GLN A 117 18.02 4.02 11.51
N ALA A 118 17.13 5.01 11.46
CA ALA A 118 15.86 4.97 12.17
C ALA A 118 14.96 3.81 11.67
N VAL A 119 14.85 3.63 10.35
CA VAL A 119 14.06 2.54 9.76
C VAL A 119 14.63 1.18 10.13
N MET A 120 15.95 0.99 10.04
CA MET A 120 16.60 -0.29 10.33
C MET A 120 16.45 -0.67 11.81
N ALA A 121 16.65 0.30 12.72
CA ALA A 121 16.49 0.09 14.16
C ALA A 121 15.06 -0.32 14.50
N GLU A 122 14.07 0.40 13.96
CA GLU A 122 12.66 0.11 14.21
C GLU A 122 12.21 -1.21 13.59
N ARG A 123 12.68 -1.52 12.37
CA ARG A 123 12.45 -2.81 11.71
C ARG A 123 12.98 -3.96 12.57
N ALA A 124 14.22 -3.86 13.06
CA ALA A 124 14.82 -4.89 13.91
C ALA A 124 14.02 -5.11 15.21
N ARG A 125 13.54 -4.03 15.83
CA ARG A 125 12.73 -4.10 17.05
C ARG A 125 11.36 -4.74 16.80
N MET A 126 10.68 -4.34 15.73
CA MET A 126 9.40 -4.90 15.30
C MET A 126 9.50 -6.37 14.94
N LEU A 127 10.55 -6.77 14.22
CA LEU A 127 10.81 -8.18 13.88
C LEU A 127 11.16 -9.02 15.11
N GLY A 128 11.92 -8.46 16.06
CA GLY A 128 12.20 -9.11 17.35
C GLY A 128 10.91 -9.40 18.14
N PHE A 129 9.99 -8.43 18.20
CA PHE A 129 8.67 -8.63 18.80
C PHE A 129 7.86 -9.69 18.04
N ALA A 130 7.78 -9.58 16.72
CA ALA A 130 7.01 -10.51 15.89
C ALA A 130 7.48 -11.96 16.04
N ARG A 131 8.81 -12.17 16.04
CA ARG A 131 9.44 -13.48 16.31
C ARG A 131 9.10 -13.98 17.71
N GLY A 132 9.23 -13.12 18.73
CA GLY A 132 8.92 -13.48 20.11
C GLY A 132 7.47 -13.91 20.32
N VAL A 133 6.51 -13.23 19.68
CA VAL A 133 5.08 -13.62 19.70
C VAL A 133 4.87 -14.95 18.98
N ARG A 134 5.45 -15.11 17.79
CA ARG A 134 5.29 -16.32 16.97
C ARG A 134 5.88 -17.57 17.62
N GLU A 135 7.04 -17.45 18.27
CA GLU A 135 7.73 -18.56 18.94
C GLU A 135 7.23 -18.80 20.38
N GLY A 136 6.35 -17.94 20.89
CA GLY A 136 5.82 -18.07 22.24
C GLY A 136 6.77 -17.63 23.37
N ALA A 137 7.85 -16.92 23.04
CA ALA A 137 8.72 -16.27 24.02
C ALA A 137 8.07 -15.03 24.64
N ILE A 138 7.26 -14.32 23.86
CA ILE A 138 6.36 -13.26 24.35
C ILE A 138 5.00 -13.90 24.58
N GLN A 139 4.53 -13.84 25.82
CA GLN A 139 3.36 -14.56 26.31
C GLN A 139 2.35 -13.61 26.95
N GLY A 140 1.09 -14.03 26.97
CA GLY A 140 0.05 -13.35 27.72
C GLY A 140 0.30 -13.38 29.23
N SER A 141 -0.53 -12.68 29.99
CA SER A 141 -0.50 -12.66 31.46
C SER A 141 -0.67 -14.05 32.09
N ALA A 142 -1.32 -14.98 31.37
CA ALA A 142 -1.48 -16.38 31.76
C ALA A 142 -0.24 -17.27 31.53
N GLY A 143 0.87 -16.72 31.02
CA GLY A 143 2.09 -17.50 30.71
C GLY A 143 1.92 -18.47 29.55
N LYS A 144 0.97 -18.18 28.64
CA LYS A 144 0.67 -19.00 27.46
C LYS A 144 1.05 -18.24 26.18
N PRO A 145 1.49 -18.94 25.12
CA PRO A 145 1.69 -18.32 23.82
C PRO A 145 0.36 -17.81 23.26
N PHE A 146 0.44 -16.76 22.45
CA PHE A 146 -0.73 -16.23 21.77
C PHE A 146 -1.23 -17.20 20.70
N ARG A 147 -2.55 -17.35 20.61
CA ARG A 147 -3.23 -18.13 19.57
C ARG A 147 -4.00 -17.24 18.60
N LEU A 148 -4.33 -16.02 19.03
CA LEU A 148 -5.05 -15.01 18.27
C LEU A 148 -4.34 -13.67 18.39
N VAL A 149 -4.15 -13.00 17.25
CA VAL A 149 -3.71 -11.61 17.13
C VAL A 149 -4.82 -10.83 16.45
N VAL A 150 -5.30 -9.76 17.09
CA VAL A 150 -6.35 -8.90 16.53
C VAL A 150 -5.75 -7.53 16.24
N ASN A 151 -5.59 -7.20 14.97
CA ASN A 151 -5.25 -5.84 14.54
C ASN A 151 -6.50 -4.97 14.58
N ILE A 152 -6.43 -3.85 15.28
CA ILE A 152 -7.49 -2.85 15.36
C ILE A 152 -6.99 -1.59 14.66
N GLY A 153 -7.57 -1.25 13.52
CA GLY A 153 -7.17 -0.13 12.69
C GLY A 153 -8.19 0.10 11.58
N ILE A 154 -8.13 1.25 10.90
CA ILE A 154 -9.03 1.54 9.76
C ILE A 154 -8.23 2.12 8.59
N GLY A 155 -8.76 1.95 7.37
CA GLY A 155 -8.11 2.39 6.14
C GLY A 155 -6.74 1.74 5.98
N GLY A 156 -5.68 2.54 5.86
CA GLY A 156 -4.35 2.02 5.60
C GLY A 156 -3.74 1.22 6.76
N SER A 157 -4.29 1.38 7.97
CA SER A 157 -3.90 0.61 9.16
C SER A 157 -4.58 -0.76 9.24
N ASP A 158 -5.42 -1.10 8.27
CA ASP A 158 -6.21 -2.33 8.19
C ASP A 158 -6.10 -2.99 6.81
N LEU A 159 -6.45 -2.25 5.75
CA LEU A 159 -6.54 -2.77 4.38
C LEU A 159 -5.24 -3.43 3.90
N GLY A 160 -4.08 -2.79 4.16
CA GLY A 160 -2.77 -3.34 3.79
C GLY A 160 -2.45 -4.63 4.54
N PRO A 161 -2.40 -4.61 5.89
CA PRO A 161 -2.16 -5.80 6.70
C PRO A 161 -3.15 -6.95 6.43
N ALA A 162 -4.44 -6.67 6.35
CA ALA A 162 -5.47 -7.68 6.10
C ALA A 162 -5.31 -8.32 4.72
N MET A 163 -5.04 -7.52 3.70
CA MET A 163 -4.75 -8.01 2.36
C MET A 163 -3.49 -8.88 2.33
N ALA A 164 -2.39 -8.40 2.92
CA ALA A 164 -1.11 -9.08 2.82
C ALA A 164 -1.11 -10.42 3.59
N VAL A 165 -1.73 -10.50 4.77
CA VAL A 165 -1.86 -11.76 5.51
C VAL A 165 -2.68 -12.78 4.73
N GLN A 166 -3.74 -12.33 4.04
CA GLN A 166 -4.56 -13.19 3.23
C GLN A 166 -3.81 -13.71 1.98
N ALA A 167 -3.15 -12.80 1.25
CA ALA A 167 -2.36 -13.11 0.06
C ALA A 167 -1.21 -14.07 0.36
N LEU A 168 -0.60 -13.95 1.53
CA LEU A 168 0.55 -14.75 1.96
C LEU A 168 0.16 -15.87 2.94
N SER A 169 -1.11 -16.29 2.93
CA SER A 169 -1.65 -17.29 3.86
C SER A 169 -0.89 -18.63 3.84
N ALA A 170 -0.30 -18.99 2.70
CA ALA A 170 0.57 -20.18 2.57
C ALA A 170 1.80 -20.17 3.51
N PHE A 171 2.25 -18.99 3.95
CA PHE A 171 3.41 -18.81 4.82
C PHE A 171 3.05 -18.70 6.31
N THR A 172 1.77 -18.90 6.67
CA THR A 172 1.27 -18.66 8.03
C THR A 172 1.35 -19.86 8.97
N LEU A 173 1.86 -21.01 8.49
CA LEU A 173 1.91 -22.25 9.28
C LEU A 173 2.65 -22.05 10.61
N GLY A 174 1.99 -22.38 11.72
CA GLY A 174 2.55 -22.24 13.07
C GLY A 174 2.43 -20.85 13.69
N ALA A 175 1.83 -19.87 12.99
CA ALA A 175 1.53 -18.56 13.55
C ALA A 175 0.25 -18.59 14.43
N PRO A 176 0.09 -17.62 15.35
CA PRO A 176 -1.22 -17.22 15.82
C PRO A 176 -2.14 -16.83 14.64
N ARG A 177 -3.43 -17.11 14.73
CA ARG A 177 -4.43 -16.60 13.77
C ARG A 177 -4.44 -15.07 13.85
N CYS A 178 -4.48 -14.38 12.70
CA CYS A 178 -4.62 -12.93 12.65
C CYS A 178 -6.03 -12.53 12.20
N GLU A 179 -6.67 -11.63 12.94
CA GLU A 179 -7.97 -11.02 12.63
C GLU A 179 -7.83 -9.49 12.54
N PHE A 180 -8.73 -8.85 11.79
CA PHE A 180 -8.59 -7.45 11.37
C PHE A 180 -9.89 -6.67 11.60
N VAL A 181 -9.96 -5.90 12.69
CA VAL A 181 -11.17 -5.18 13.12
C VAL A 181 -11.05 -3.70 12.80
N SER A 182 -11.86 -3.24 11.84
CA SER A 182 -11.87 -1.85 11.39
C SER A 182 -13.17 -1.08 11.61
N ASN A 183 -14.32 -1.74 11.47
CA ASN A 183 -15.61 -1.07 11.56
C ASN A 183 -15.97 -0.67 13.00
N ILE A 184 -16.62 0.48 13.19
CA ILE A 184 -17.10 0.98 14.48
C ILE A 184 -18.46 0.39 14.89
N ASP A 185 -19.18 -0.26 13.96
CA ASP A 185 -20.51 -0.84 14.22
C ASP A 185 -20.56 -1.88 15.37
N GLY A 186 -19.40 -2.40 15.78
CA GLY A 186 -19.21 -3.28 16.91
C GLY A 186 -19.56 -4.75 16.65
N VAL A 187 -20.19 -5.09 15.51
CA VAL A 187 -20.59 -6.47 15.19
C VAL A 187 -19.34 -7.33 15.01
N HIS A 188 -18.41 -6.88 14.17
CA HIS A 188 -17.19 -7.64 13.89
C HIS A 188 -16.34 -7.84 15.17
N LEU A 189 -16.16 -6.80 15.97
CA LEU A 189 -15.42 -6.93 17.23
C LEU A 189 -16.11 -7.91 18.19
N ALA A 190 -17.44 -7.82 18.32
CA ALA A 190 -18.20 -8.74 19.17
C ALA A 190 -18.07 -10.19 18.72
N ASP A 191 -18.04 -10.44 17.40
CA ASP A 191 -17.80 -11.77 16.84
C ASP A 191 -16.43 -12.32 17.22
N VAL A 192 -15.37 -11.52 16.99
CA VAL A 192 -13.99 -11.90 17.34
C VAL A 192 -13.86 -12.17 18.84
N LEU A 193 -14.40 -11.29 19.69
CA LEU A 193 -14.28 -11.40 21.16
C LEU A 193 -15.10 -12.56 21.74
N ARG A 194 -16.13 -13.04 21.06
CA ARG A 194 -16.93 -14.20 21.50
C ARG A 194 -16.14 -15.50 21.40
N GLU A 195 -15.30 -15.62 20.38
CA GLU A 195 -14.47 -16.81 20.15
C GLU A 195 -13.08 -16.71 20.82
N ALA A 196 -12.67 -15.50 21.20
CA ALA A 196 -11.35 -15.25 21.77
C ALA A 196 -11.20 -15.77 23.20
N ASP A 197 -10.06 -16.43 23.48
CA ASP A 197 -9.60 -16.68 24.85
C ASP A 197 -8.76 -15.46 25.30
N PRO A 198 -9.19 -14.73 26.35
CA PRO A 198 -8.47 -13.54 26.80
C PRO A 198 -7.04 -13.86 27.21
N GLY A 199 -6.74 -15.06 27.74
CA GLY A 199 -5.41 -15.46 28.17
C GLY A 199 -4.43 -15.73 27.03
N THR A 200 -4.92 -15.86 25.79
CA THR A 200 -4.10 -16.17 24.60
C THR A 200 -4.38 -15.25 23.40
N THR A 201 -4.97 -14.08 23.65
CA THR A 201 -5.26 -13.07 22.61
C THR A 201 -4.38 -11.83 22.76
N LEU A 202 -3.71 -11.42 21.69
CA LEU A 202 -2.94 -10.18 21.59
C LEU A 202 -3.73 -9.18 20.73
N PHE A 203 -3.85 -7.94 21.18
CA PHE A 203 -4.41 -6.84 20.40
C PHE A 203 -3.30 -5.91 19.91
N ILE A 204 -3.39 -5.47 18.66
CA ILE A 204 -2.47 -4.50 18.06
C ILE A 204 -3.28 -3.28 17.65
N VAL A 205 -3.06 -2.15 18.32
CA VAL A 205 -3.77 -0.89 18.03
C VAL A 205 -2.98 -0.08 17.01
N SER A 206 -3.49 -0.03 15.78
CA SER A 206 -2.83 0.60 14.63
C SER A 206 -3.55 1.91 14.27
N SER A 207 -2.99 3.04 14.70
CA SER A 207 -3.52 4.38 14.39
C SER A 207 -2.42 5.43 14.38
N LYS A 208 -2.25 6.10 13.24
CA LYS A 208 -1.24 7.16 13.07
C LYS A 208 -1.36 8.22 14.16
N THR A 209 -2.56 8.77 14.38
CA THR A 209 -2.78 9.85 15.37
C THR A 209 -3.08 9.35 16.77
N PHE A 210 -3.50 8.08 16.90
CA PHE A 210 -4.08 7.49 18.12
C PHE A 210 -5.36 8.19 18.59
N THR A 211 -6.01 8.95 17.71
CA THR A 211 -7.26 9.69 17.98
C THR A 211 -8.40 9.29 17.05
N THR A 212 -8.15 8.39 16.09
CA THR A 212 -9.16 7.88 15.16
C THR A 212 -10.33 7.27 15.93
N LEU A 213 -11.54 7.79 15.70
CA LEU A 213 -12.71 7.47 16.50
C LEU A 213 -13.03 5.99 16.49
N GLU A 214 -13.06 5.38 15.31
CA GLU A 214 -13.35 3.97 15.08
C GLU A 214 -12.31 3.08 15.79
N THR A 215 -11.03 3.31 15.50
CA THR A 215 -9.92 2.55 16.08
C THR A 215 -9.90 2.64 17.61
N LEU A 216 -10.02 3.85 18.16
CA LEU A 216 -9.92 4.06 19.60
C LEU A 216 -11.14 3.53 20.35
N THR A 217 -12.33 3.59 19.74
CA THR A 217 -13.54 2.98 20.29
C THR A 217 -13.38 1.46 20.36
N ASN A 218 -12.95 0.81 19.27
CA ASN A 218 -12.69 -0.63 19.27
C ASN A 218 -11.58 -1.03 20.24
N ALA A 219 -10.48 -0.27 20.29
CA ALA A 219 -9.37 -0.54 21.21
C ALA A 219 -9.80 -0.43 22.68
N ARG A 220 -10.60 0.59 23.03
CA ARG A 220 -11.15 0.74 24.39
C ARG A 220 -12.12 -0.38 24.74
N THR A 221 -12.96 -0.82 23.81
CA THR A 221 -13.87 -1.96 24.00
C THR A 221 -13.09 -3.26 24.24
N ALA A 222 -12.07 -3.54 23.41
CA ALA A 222 -11.19 -4.70 23.59
C ALA A 222 -10.43 -4.65 24.92
N ARG A 223 -9.93 -3.47 25.31
CA ARG A 223 -9.23 -3.26 26.59
C ARG A 223 -10.17 -3.51 27.77
N ALA A 224 -11.38 -2.97 27.74
CA ALA A 224 -12.38 -3.16 28.79
C ALA A 224 -12.80 -4.63 28.90
N TRP A 225 -12.98 -5.31 27.77
CA TRP A 225 -13.25 -6.76 27.73
C TRP A 225 -12.11 -7.56 28.38
N LEU A 226 -10.86 -7.29 28.01
CA LEU A 226 -9.70 -7.99 28.55
C LEU A 226 -9.55 -7.74 30.06
N ALA A 227 -9.59 -6.47 30.48
CA ALA A 227 -9.47 -6.09 31.89
C ALA A 227 -10.61 -6.67 32.73
N GLY A 228 -11.83 -6.74 32.20
CA GLY A 228 -12.96 -7.39 32.87
C GLY A 228 -12.80 -8.90 33.05
N LYS A 229 -11.96 -9.56 32.25
CA LYS A 229 -11.70 -11.01 32.34
C LYS A 229 -10.43 -11.38 33.10
N LEU A 230 -9.37 -10.59 32.97
CA LEU A 230 -8.03 -10.89 33.52
C LEU A 230 -7.51 -9.86 34.53
N GLY A 231 -8.24 -8.76 34.75
CA GLY A 231 -7.82 -7.64 35.57
C GLY A 231 -6.94 -6.62 34.83
N GLU A 232 -6.92 -5.39 35.33
CA GLU A 232 -6.11 -4.29 34.79
C GLU A 232 -4.60 -4.60 34.65
N PRO A 233 -3.94 -5.29 35.61
CA PRO A 233 -2.52 -5.63 35.48
C PRO A 233 -2.18 -6.53 34.27
N ALA A 234 -3.17 -7.18 33.65
CA ALA A 234 -2.95 -8.00 32.46
C ALA A 234 -2.81 -7.16 31.19
N VAL A 235 -3.39 -5.95 31.12
CA VAL A 235 -3.48 -5.13 29.90
C VAL A 235 -2.12 -4.94 29.19
N PRO A 236 -1.02 -4.56 29.88
CA PRO A 236 0.25 -4.31 29.19
C PRO A 236 0.82 -5.53 28.46
N ARG A 237 0.47 -6.75 28.88
CA ARG A 237 0.94 -7.99 28.23
C ARG A 237 0.13 -8.40 27.01
N HIS A 238 -1.02 -7.79 26.77
CA HIS A 238 -1.96 -8.19 25.72
C HIS A 238 -2.22 -7.09 24.69
N PHE A 239 -1.49 -5.98 24.77
CA PHE A 239 -1.60 -4.85 23.84
C PHE A 239 -0.24 -4.44 23.31
N ALA A 240 -0.17 -4.33 21.99
CA ALA A 240 0.84 -3.61 21.25
C ALA A 240 0.19 -2.42 20.53
N ALA A 241 0.99 -1.44 20.11
CA ALA A 241 0.47 -0.29 19.37
C ALA A 241 1.45 0.23 18.33
N VAL A 242 0.92 0.75 17.23
CA VAL A 242 1.68 1.41 16.16
C VAL A 242 1.13 2.83 15.99
N SER A 243 1.96 3.85 16.23
CA SER A 243 1.51 5.25 16.19
C SER A 243 2.64 6.27 16.09
N VAL A 244 2.34 7.50 15.64
CA VAL A 244 3.25 8.65 15.83
C VAL A 244 3.14 9.24 17.24
N ASN A 245 2.09 8.91 17.98
CA ASN A 245 1.74 9.52 19.26
C ASN A 245 2.16 8.62 20.43
N THR A 246 3.44 8.72 20.82
CA THR A 246 4.02 7.93 21.92
C THR A 246 3.27 8.14 23.24
N ARG A 247 2.97 9.40 23.58
CA ARG A 247 2.22 9.75 24.79
C ARG A 247 0.86 9.03 24.87
N ALA A 248 0.12 8.95 23.77
CA ALA A 248 -1.17 8.27 23.78
C ALA A 248 -1.04 6.74 23.95
N MET A 249 0.02 6.12 23.42
CA MET A 249 0.31 4.70 23.68
C MET A 249 0.63 4.44 25.16
N ASP A 250 1.33 5.38 25.80
CA ASP A 250 1.65 5.34 27.23
C ASP A 250 0.37 5.46 28.07
N GLU A 251 -0.46 6.47 27.79
CA GLU A 251 -1.73 6.70 28.48
C GLU A 251 -2.73 5.54 28.30
N PHE A 252 -2.67 4.83 27.17
CA PHE A 252 -3.47 3.63 26.92
C PHE A 252 -3.03 2.42 27.78
N GLY A 253 -1.78 2.40 28.24
CA GLY A 253 -1.20 1.32 29.04
C GLY A 253 -0.50 0.23 28.23
N VAL A 254 -0.06 0.53 27.00
CA VAL A 254 0.74 -0.40 26.18
C VAL A 254 2.11 -0.60 26.83
N HIS A 255 2.66 -1.81 26.85
CA HIS A 255 4.02 -2.03 27.37
C HIS A 255 5.07 -1.26 26.54
N PRO A 256 6.09 -0.61 27.14
CA PRO A 256 7.07 0.21 26.40
C PRO A 256 7.73 -0.51 25.22
N GLU A 257 8.06 -1.79 25.37
CA GLU A 257 8.69 -2.58 24.30
C GLU A 257 7.74 -2.96 23.15
N TYR A 258 6.41 -2.80 23.33
CA TYR A 258 5.38 -3.15 22.35
C TYR A 258 4.75 -1.91 21.69
N ARG A 259 5.39 -0.74 21.85
CA ARG A 259 5.01 0.52 21.21
C ARG A 259 5.88 0.72 19.98
N PHE A 260 5.29 0.89 18.80
CA PHE A 260 5.98 1.02 17.52
C PHE A 260 5.80 2.40 16.90
N PRO A 261 6.85 3.25 16.88
CA PRO A 261 6.75 4.55 16.23
C PRO A 261 6.49 4.40 14.73
N MET A 262 5.70 5.33 14.22
CA MET A 262 5.54 5.60 12.80
C MET A 262 6.11 6.99 12.50
N TRP A 263 6.53 7.22 11.27
CA TRP A 263 6.97 8.54 10.83
C TRP A 263 5.86 9.28 10.07
N ASP A 264 5.90 10.61 10.12
CA ASP A 264 4.92 11.49 9.50
C ASP A 264 4.92 11.42 7.96
N TRP A 265 6.08 11.19 7.35
CA TRP A 265 6.30 10.99 5.91
C TRP A 265 5.76 9.65 5.38
N VAL A 266 5.26 8.77 6.26
CA VAL A 266 4.54 7.56 5.86
C VAL A 266 3.04 7.87 5.78
N GLY A 267 2.50 7.86 4.56
CA GLY A 267 1.05 7.93 4.33
C GLY A 267 0.36 6.62 4.71
N GLY A 268 -0.86 6.69 5.26
CA GLY A 268 -1.58 5.50 5.74
C GLY A 268 -1.72 4.40 4.68
N ARG A 269 -2.19 4.74 3.47
CA ARG A 269 -2.32 3.78 2.34
C ARG A 269 -0.99 3.24 1.79
N TYR A 270 0.15 3.80 2.22
CA TYR A 270 1.51 3.36 1.87
C TYR A 270 2.23 2.68 3.06
N SER A 271 1.53 2.38 4.15
CA SER A 271 2.16 2.07 5.43
C SER A 271 2.42 0.60 5.73
N VAL A 272 1.91 -0.35 4.93
CA VAL A 272 2.05 -1.81 5.20
C VAL A 272 3.51 -2.28 5.37
N TRP A 273 4.46 -1.53 4.79
CA TRP A 273 5.90 -1.78 4.85
C TRP A 273 6.57 -1.32 6.16
N SER A 274 5.87 -0.53 6.98
CA SER A 274 6.36 -0.05 8.28
C SER A 274 5.95 -1.01 9.41
N SER A 275 6.08 -0.56 10.66
CA SER A 275 5.53 -1.29 11.82
C SER A 275 4.01 -1.51 11.76
N ILE A 276 3.27 -0.86 10.87
CA ILE A 276 1.86 -1.22 10.58
C ILE A 276 1.76 -2.68 10.09
N GLY A 277 2.81 -3.18 9.41
CA GLY A 277 2.94 -4.58 9.01
C GLY A 277 3.31 -5.56 10.12
N VAL A 278 3.32 -5.17 11.41
CA VAL A 278 3.71 -6.07 12.51
C VAL A 278 2.84 -7.33 12.59
N SER A 279 1.54 -7.23 12.30
CA SER A 279 0.64 -8.38 12.24
C SER A 279 1.02 -9.33 11.09
N LEU A 280 1.43 -8.78 9.94
CA LEU A 280 1.98 -9.56 8.84
C LEU A 280 3.28 -10.25 9.25
N ALA A 281 4.22 -9.53 9.87
CA ALA A 281 5.49 -10.11 10.32
C ALA A 281 5.29 -11.26 11.32
N ILE A 282 4.29 -11.17 12.22
CA ILE A 282 3.90 -12.29 13.10
C ILE A 282 3.36 -13.46 12.26
N ALA A 283 2.45 -13.16 11.33
CA ALA A 283 1.76 -14.16 10.52
C ALA A 283 2.73 -14.96 9.63
N ILE A 284 3.62 -14.32 8.89
CA ILE A 284 4.50 -14.98 7.92
C ILE A 284 5.93 -15.23 8.43
N GLY A 285 6.28 -14.65 9.58
CA GLY A 285 7.61 -14.76 10.17
C GLY A 285 8.64 -13.79 9.54
N GLU A 286 9.73 -13.57 10.28
CA GLU A 286 10.76 -12.58 9.96
C GLU A 286 11.36 -12.77 8.56
N ARG A 287 11.77 -14.00 8.22
CA ARG A 287 12.37 -14.30 6.92
C ARG A 287 11.46 -13.86 5.77
N ASN A 288 10.20 -14.28 5.78
CA ASN A 288 9.27 -13.96 4.70
C ASN A 288 8.89 -12.48 4.68
N PHE A 289 8.88 -11.79 5.84
CA PHE A 289 8.70 -10.35 5.88
C PHE A 289 9.87 -9.60 5.24
N LEU A 290 11.11 -10.05 5.44
CA LEU A 290 12.28 -9.47 4.78
C LEU A 290 12.27 -9.73 3.27
N GLU A 291 11.85 -10.92 2.81
CA GLU A 291 11.64 -11.20 1.37
C GLU A 291 10.54 -10.30 0.78
N PHE A 292 9.46 -10.07 1.51
CA PHE A 292 8.40 -9.14 1.11
C PHE A 292 8.95 -7.72 0.92
N LEU A 293 9.75 -7.21 1.86
CA LEU A 293 10.42 -5.92 1.70
C LEU A 293 11.39 -5.92 0.51
N SER A 294 12.15 -6.99 0.32
CA SER A 294 13.11 -7.14 -0.78
C SER A 294 12.43 -7.02 -2.15
N GLY A 295 11.32 -7.74 -2.37
CA GLY A 295 10.56 -7.64 -3.62
C GLY A 295 10.00 -6.24 -3.86
N GLY A 296 9.54 -5.56 -2.80
CA GLY A 296 9.13 -4.16 -2.90
C GLY A 296 10.28 -3.21 -3.25
N HIS A 297 11.47 -3.44 -2.71
CA HIS A 297 12.67 -2.66 -3.03
C HIS A 297 13.18 -2.89 -4.45
N GLU A 298 13.09 -4.14 -4.95
CA GLU A 298 13.45 -4.44 -6.34
C GLU A 298 12.59 -3.64 -7.33
N MET A 299 11.27 -3.59 -7.09
CA MET A 299 10.36 -2.78 -7.92
C MET A 299 10.59 -1.28 -7.75
N ASP A 300 11.01 -0.82 -6.57
CA ASP A 300 11.37 0.57 -6.31
C ASP A 300 12.58 1.03 -7.13
N GLU A 301 13.67 0.25 -7.12
CA GLU A 301 14.85 0.59 -7.93
C GLU A 301 14.53 0.51 -9.43
N HIS A 302 13.69 -0.45 -9.85
CA HIS A 302 13.19 -0.51 -11.22
C HIS A 302 12.42 0.77 -11.59
N PHE A 303 11.46 1.18 -10.75
CA PHE A 303 10.69 2.40 -10.93
C PHE A 303 11.58 3.65 -11.03
N ARG A 304 12.61 3.74 -10.19
CA ARG A 304 13.50 4.90 -10.15
C ARG A 304 14.40 4.99 -11.36
N THR A 305 15.00 3.88 -11.77
CA THR A 305 16.17 3.90 -12.66
C THR A 305 15.89 3.49 -14.10
N ALA A 306 14.87 2.67 -14.35
CA ALA A 306 14.62 2.16 -15.70
C ALA A 306 14.19 3.25 -16.69
N PRO A 307 14.57 3.13 -17.98
CA PRO A 307 14.04 3.98 -19.05
C PRO A 307 12.53 3.73 -19.22
N TRP A 308 11.79 4.73 -19.71
CA TRP A 308 10.32 4.69 -19.70
C TRP A 308 9.70 3.51 -20.44
N ASP A 309 10.35 3.05 -21.50
CA ASP A 309 9.93 1.91 -22.32
C ASP A 309 10.12 0.55 -21.63
N GLU A 310 10.90 0.47 -20.55
CA GLU A 310 11.10 -0.74 -19.75
C GLU A 310 10.49 -0.64 -18.34
N ASN A 311 10.07 0.55 -17.93
CA ASN A 311 9.65 0.85 -16.55
C ASN A 311 8.19 0.45 -16.31
N LEU A 312 7.96 -0.66 -15.59
CA LEU A 312 6.61 -1.24 -15.45
C LEU A 312 5.63 -0.28 -14.74
N PRO A 313 5.98 0.34 -13.60
CA PRO A 313 5.07 1.25 -12.93
C PRO A 313 4.76 2.50 -13.77
N VAL A 314 5.74 3.02 -14.52
CA VAL A 314 5.52 4.17 -15.42
C VAL A 314 4.64 3.79 -16.60
N LEU A 315 4.87 2.64 -17.23
CA LEU A 315 4.00 2.12 -18.29
C LEU A 315 2.56 1.98 -17.79
N MET A 316 2.37 1.36 -16.62
CA MET A 316 1.04 1.18 -16.03
C MET A 316 0.36 2.53 -15.73
N GLY A 317 1.09 3.49 -15.17
CA GLY A 317 0.58 4.85 -14.92
C GLY A 317 0.24 5.61 -16.19
N LEU A 318 1.09 5.56 -17.22
CA LEU A 318 0.85 6.23 -18.50
C LEU A 318 -0.31 5.60 -19.27
N ILE A 319 -0.47 4.28 -19.22
CA ILE A 319 -1.63 3.57 -19.80
C ILE A 319 -2.91 3.92 -19.04
N ALA A 320 -2.86 4.07 -17.72
CA ALA A 320 -4.01 4.57 -16.95
C ALA A 320 -4.40 5.98 -17.39
N VAL A 321 -3.42 6.89 -17.57
CA VAL A 321 -3.65 8.24 -18.11
C VAL A 321 -4.24 8.18 -19.53
N TRP A 322 -3.70 7.31 -20.40
CA TRP A 322 -4.23 7.06 -21.74
C TRP A 322 -5.70 6.67 -21.71
N ASN A 323 -6.03 5.66 -20.90
CA ASN A 323 -7.36 5.09 -20.85
C ASN A 323 -8.39 6.09 -20.29
N ILE A 324 -8.06 6.79 -19.20
CA ILE A 324 -9.02 7.69 -18.55
C ILE A 324 -9.23 9.00 -19.33
N ASN A 325 -8.16 9.59 -19.88
CA ASN A 325 -8.23 10.93 -20.48
C ASN A 325 -8.45 10.95 -21.99
N PHE A 326 -8.10 9.87 -22.69
CA PHE A 326 -8.13 9.82 -24.16
C PHE A 326 -9.06 8.74 -24.70
N MET A 327 -9.14 7.57 -24.04
CA MET A 327 -10.09 6.52 -24.40
C MET A 327 -11.44 6.64 -23.68
N ASN A 328 -11.56 7.58 -22.73
CA ASN A 328 -12.76 7.82 -21.92
C ASN A 328 -13.24 6.56 -21.15
N LEU A 329 -12.30 5.87 -20.50
CA LEU A 329 -12.55 4.70 -19.66
C LEU A 329 -12.36 5.10 -18.17
N PRO A 330 -13.42 5.50 -17.46
CA PRO A 330 -13.32 6.12 -16.12
C PRO A 330 -13.20 5.11 -14.96
N THR A 331 -13.14 3.82 -15.25
CA THR A 331 -13.07 2.77 -14.22
C THR A 331 -12.00 1.74 -14.57
N LEU A 332 -11.38 1.14 -13.56
CA LEU A 332 -10.43 0.05 -13.71
C LEU A 332 -10.90 -1.15 -12.87
N ALA A 333 -11.17 -2.26 -13.56
CA ALA A 333 -11.45 -3.54 -12.90
C ALA A 333 -10.13 -4.25 -12.58
N VAL A 334 -9.95 -4.66 -11.32
CA VAL A 334 -8.81 -5.48 -10.86
C VAL A 334 -9.33 -6.87 -10.54
N LEU A 335 -9.00 -7.84 -11.40
CA LEU A 335 -9.56 -9.19 -11.35
C LEU A 335 -8.44 -10.22 -11.14
N PRO A 336 -7.94 -10.41 -9.91
CA PRO A 336 -6.89 -11.40 -9.64
C PRO A 336 -7.42 -12.81 -9.85
N TYR A 337 -6.75 -13.65 -10.65
CA TYR A 337 -7.11 -15.06 -10.82
C TYR A 337 -6.45 -15.93 -9.73
N ASP A 338 -6.60 -15.49 -8.48
CA ASP A 338 -6.13 -16.15 -7.27
C ASP A 338 -6.99 -15.67 -6.09
N ASP A 339 -7.66 -16.60 -5.38
CA ASP A 339 -8.55 -16.24 -4.27
C ASP A 339 -7.80 -15.66 -3.07
N SER A 340 -6.53 -16.01 -2.88
CA SER A 340 -5.71 -15.43 -1.81
C SER A 340 -5.61 -13.91 -1.95
N LEU A 341 -5.75 -13.37 -3.17
CA LEU A 341 -5.75 -11.95 -3.49
C LEU A 341 -7.14 -11.30 -3.46
N ARG A 342 -8.20 -11.92 -2.89
CA ARG A 342 -9.55 -11.30 -2.88
C ARG A 342 -9.65 -9.94 -2.17
N ARG A 343 -8.70 -9.62 -1.28
CA ARG A 343 -8.62 -8.30 -0.63
C ARG A 343 -7.76 -7.29 -1.41
N PHE A 344 -7.07 -7.72 -2.46
CA PHE A 344 -6.20 -6.86 -3.26
C PHE A 344 -6.96 -5.72 -3.96
N PRO A 345 -8.14 -5.92 -4.57
CA PRO A 345 -8.93 -4.81 -5.11
C PRO A 345 -9.30 -3.77 -4.05
N ALA A 346 -9.73 -4.21 -2.85
CA ALA A 346 -10.07 -3.30 -1.74
C ALA A 346 -8.86 -2.51 -1.21
N TYR A 347 -7.67 -3.11 -1.18
CA TYR A 347 -6.43 -2.39 -0.87
C TYR A 347 -6.13 -1.31 -1.94
N LEU A 348 -6.23 -1.67 -3.23
CA LEU A 348 -5.97 -0.75 -4.32
C LEU A 348 -6.99 0.40 -4.41
N GLN A 349 -8.24 0.16 -4.01
CA GLN A 349 -9.26 1.22 -3.93
C GLN A 349 -8.78 2.39 -3.09
N GLN A 350 -8.30 2.14 -1.87
CA GLN A 350 -7.76 3.22 -1.06
C GLN A 350 -6.47 3.78 -1.66
N LEU A 351 -5.55 2.91 -2.09
CA LEU A 351 -4.25 3.35 -2.63
C LEU A 351 -4.42 4.34 -3.78
N GLU A 352 -5.27 4.04 -4.75
CA GLU A 352 -5.48 4.84 -5.95
C GLU A 352 -6.49 5.96 -5.74
N MET A 353 -7.70 5.65 -5.27
CA MET A 353 -8.79 6.62 -5.25
C MET A 353 -8.54 7.73 -4.21
N GLU A 354 -7.96 7.41 -3.06
CA GLU A 354 -7.61 8.41 -2.05
C GLU A 354 -6.35 9.22 -2.44
N SER A 355 -5.41 8.63 -3.21
CA SER A 355 -4.23 9.35 -3.71
C SER A 355 -4.59 10.32 -4.83
N ASN A 356 -5.32 9.83 -5.82
CA ASN A 356 -5.44 10.46 -7.13
C ASN A 356 -6.82 11.07 -7.38
N GLY A 357 -7.84 10.74 -6.56
CA GLY A 357 -9.19 11.31 -6.62
C GLY A 357 -9.23 12.76 -6.16
N LYS A 358 -8.60 13.65 -6.94
CA LYS A 358 -8.37 15.06 -6.62
C LYS A 358 -9.03 15.96 -7.64
N SER A 359 -9.42 17.15 -7.19
CA SER A 359 -10.05 18.20 -8.02
C SER A 359 -9.18 19.45 -8.17
N VAL A 360 -8.00 19.48 -7.52
CA VAL A 360 -7.10 20.63 -7.48
C VAL A 360 -5.68 20.19 -7.83
N THR A 361 -5.02 20.97 -8.69
CA THR A 361 -3.61 20.82 -9.09
C THR A 361 -2.64 21.25 -7.99
N LEU A 362 -1.36 20.93 -8.14
CA LEU A 362 -0.32 21.37 -7.18
C LEU A 362 -0.15 22.89 -7.12
N GLU A 363 -0.58 23.63 -8.16
CA GLU A 363 -0.61 25.10 -8.14
C GLU A 363 -1.89 25.68 -7.53
N GLY A 364 -2.75 24.85 -6.93
CA GLY A 364 -3.99 25.30 -6.30
C GLY A 364 -5.14 25.63 -7.27
N ARG A 365 -5.02 25.26 -8.55
CA ARG A 365 -6.05 25.49 -9.58
C ARG A 365 -6.95 24.27 -9.77
N PRO A 366 -8.24 24.44 -10.12
CA PRO A 366 -9.10 23.33 -10.53
C PRO A 366 -8.48 22.50 -11.67
N VAL A 367 -8.66 21.17 -11.63
CA VAL A 367 -8.23 20.27 -12.70
C VAL A 367 -9.15 20.38 -13.93
N GLU A 368 -8.56 20.25 -15.12
CA GLU A 368 -9.28 20.35 -16.42
C GLU A 368 -9.36 18.99 -17.15
N TRP A 369 -9.09 17.89 -16.42
CA TRP A 369 -8.96 16.53 -16.94
C TRP A 369 -9.37 15.50 -15.88
N GLN A 370 -9.49 14.23 -16.27
CA GLN A 370 -9.85 13.13 -15.37
C GLN A 370 -8.63 12.69 -14.55
N THR A 371 -8.79 12.54 -13.23
CA THR A 371 -7.68 12.34 -12.29
C THR A 371 -7.49 10.90 -11.83
N ALA A 372 -8.53 10.26 -11.29
CA ALA A 372 -8.49 8.86 -10.87
C ALA A 372 -9.65 8.06 -11.47
N ALA A 373 -9.37 6.81 -11.81
CA ALA A 373 -10.40 5.86 -12.15
C ALA A 373 -11.10 5.36 -10.88
N VAL A 374 -12.38 4.98 -11.01
CA VAL A 374 -13.04 4.16 -9.99
C VAL A 374 -12.44 2.76 -10.04
N ILE A 375 -11.86 2.32 -8.93
CA ILE A 375 -11.28 0.97 -8.81
C ILE A 375 -12.32 0.02 -8.23
N TRP A 376 -12.48 -1.14 -8.83
CA TRP A 376 -13.37 -2.20 -8.35
C TRP A 376 -12.89 -3.56 -8.82
N GLY A 377 -13.42 -4.64 -8.26
CA GLY A 377 -13.13 -5.99 -8.74
C GLY A 377 -13.32 -7.07 -7.69
N GLU A 378 -13.32 -8.30 -8.16
CA GLU A 378 -13.42 -9.55 -7.42
C GLU A 378 -12.46 -10.58 -8.05
N PRO A 379 -12.06 -11.64 -7.33
CA PRO A 379 -11.24 -12.70 -7.92
C PRO A 379 -11.90 -13.35 -9.15
N GLY A 380 -11.08 -13.73 -10.12
CA GLY A 380 -11.48 -14.67 -11.16
C GLY A 380 -11.54 -16.10 -10.60
N ASN A 381 -12.54 -16.92 -10.91
CA ASN A 381 -13.65 -16.70 -11.83
C ASN A 381 -14.93 -16.16 -11.17
N ASN A 382 -14.95 -15.86 -9.88
CA ASN A 382 -16.14 -15.32 -9.20
C ASN A 382 -16.68 -14.07 -9.91
N GLY A 383 -15.79 -13.14 -10.30
CA GLY A 383 -16.14 -11.95 -11.06
C GLY A 383 -16.64 -12.22 -12.50
N GLN A 384 -16.46 -13.43 -13.04
CA GLN A 384 -17.05 -13.82 -14.35
C GLN A 384 -18.54 -14.19 -14.22
N HIS A 385 -19.03 -14.43 -13.01
CA HIS A 385 -20.39 -14.92 -12.72
C HIS A 385 -21.19 -13.98 -11.80
N SER A 386 -20.72 -12.74 -11.61
CA SER A 386 -21.42 -11.68 -10.86
C SER A 386 -21.90 -10.58 -11.80
#